data_AF-B3EH55-F1
#
_entry.id   AF-B3EH55-F1
#
_cell.length_a   1.000
_cell.length_b   1.000
_cell.length_c   1.000
_cell.angle_alpha   90.00
_cell.angle_beta   90.00
_cell.angle_gamma   90.00
#
_symmetry.space_group_name_H-M   'P 1'
#
loop_
_entity.id
_entity.type
_entity.pdbx_description
1 polymer ?
#
loop_
_entity_poly.entity_id
_entity_poly.type
_entity_poly.pdbx_seq_one_letter_code
_entity_poly.pdbx_strand_id
1 'polypeptide(L)'
;MAKDRKTVDTLSYGLSRPTQLLEKLELDAAKLCSSPNPYDVFNFIVTAAVLAEWTKNYYKTDDGPTPFGPPTKVKDEWTLPGTCEKWITDTTCLPNPAGGVTRHIQHMLSICAHTANASKHFHWGDRGQIEAIGDKPPIKDWYQYFFTSTAPDLYVTYRGENYGLQQIKGTLLQFYRGLISQLEHTEQQKKD
;
A
#
# COMPACT_ATOMS: atom_id res chain seq x y z
N MET A 1 -14.73 17.50 44.14
CA MET A 1 -14.91 16.81 42.84
C MET A 1 -13.66 17.05 42.01
N ALA A 2 -12.78 16.06 41.91
CA ALA A 2 -11.58 16.17 41.08
C ALA A 2 -12.02 16.08 39.61
N LYS A 3 -11.64 17.06 38.80
CA LYS A 3 -11.75 16.98 37.34
C LYS A 3 -10.74 15.93 36.88
N ASP A 4 -11.22 14.78 36.41
CA ASP A 4 -10.38 13.82 35.69
C ASP A 4 -9.77 14.52 34.48
N ARG A 5 -8.46 14.80 34.57
CA ARG A 5 -7.65 15.19 33.42
C ARG A 5 -7.59 13.96 32.51
N LYS A 6 -8.38 13.96 31.43
CA LYS A 6 -8.18 13.03 30.32
C LYS A 6 -6.77 13.26 29.77
N THR A 7 -5.84 12.38 30.09
CA THR A 7 -4.51 12.35 29.48
C THR A 7 -4.63 11.85 28.05
N VAL A 8 -3.63 12.14 27.21
CA VAL A 8 -3.57 11.65 25.82
C VAL A 8 -3.72 10.13 25.74
N ASP A 9 -3.37 9.42 26.82
CA ASP A 9 -3.54 7.97 26.97
C ASP A 9 -5.01 7.48 26.97
N THR A 10 -5.99 8.39 27.14
CA THR A 10 -7.43 8.09 27.07
C THR A 10 -8.06 8.41 25.70
N LEU A 11 -7.29 8.91 24.73
CA LEU A 11 -7.73 9.05 23.34
C LEU A 11 -7.59 7.70 22.64
N SER A 12 -8.61 6.85 22.76
CA SER A 12 -8.77 5.71 21.85
C SER A 12 -9.42 6.20 20.56
N TYR A 13 -8.63 6.29 19.49
CA TYR A 13 -9.11 6.63 18.14
C TYR A 13 -9.88 5.47 17.48
N GLY A 14 -10.24 4.42 18.22
CA GLY A 14 -10.91 3.22 17.70
C GLY A 14 -10.03 2.30 16.87
N LEU A 15 -8.73 2.58 16.77
CA LEU A 15 -7.74 1.79 16.05
C LEU A 15 -6.71 1.23 17.05
N SER A 16 -6.82 -0.06 17.37
CA SER A 16 -5.89 -0.81 18.21
C SER A 16 -5.16 -1.92 17.47
N ARG A 17 -5.66 -2.39 16.32
CA ARG A 17 -5.06 -3.46 15.52
C ARG A 17 -4.95 -3.10 14.04
N PRO A 18 -3.96 -3.65 13.30
CA PRO A 18 -3.84 -3.46 11.86
C PRO A 18 -5.08 -3.85 11.06
N THR A 19 -5.86 -4.84 11.50
CA THR A 19 -7.15 -5.23 10.90
C THR A 19 -8.14 -4.07 10.80
N GLN A 20 -8.22 -3.21 11.82
CA GLN A 20 -9.14 -2.07 11.80
C GLN A 20 -8.67 -0.97 10.84
N LEU A 21 -7.35 -0.82 10.66
CA LEU A 21 -6.82 0.08 9.66
C LEU A 21 -7.00 -0.48 8.23
N LEU A 22 -7.02 -1.81 8.07
CA LEU A 22 -7.44 -2.45 6.82
C LEU A 22 -8.92 -2.16 6.53
N GLU A 23 -9.82 -2.27 7.50
CA GLU A 23 -11.23 -1.88 7.32
C GLU A 23 -11.36 -0.42 6.85
N LYS A 24 -10.58 0.50 7.44
CA LYS A 24 -10.51 1.89 6.96
C LYS A 24 -9.99 1.98 5.53
N LEU A 25 -8.95 1.22 5.18
CA LEU A 25 -8.40 1.20 3.82
C LEU A 25 -9.45 0.74 2.81
N GLU A 26 -10.26 -0.26 3.15
CA GLU A 26 -11.37 -0.75 2.33
C GLU A 26 -12.46 0.31 2.16
N LEU A 27 -12.81 1.03 3.22
CA LEU A 27 -13.77 2.15 3.17
C LEU A 27 -13.26 3.30 2.29
N ASP A 28 -11.97 3.64 2.38
CA ASP A 28 -11.38 4.65 1.52
C ASP A 28 -11.31 4.18 0.06
N ALA A 29 -10.97 2.92 -0.16
CA ALA A 29 -10.96 2.30 -1.49
C ALA A 29 -12.35 2.31 -2.16
N ALA A 30 -13.42 2.14 -1.39
CA ALA A 30 -14.79 2.17 -1.89
C ALA A 30 -15.19 3.57 -2.43
N LYS A 31 -14.53 4.64 -1.98
CA LYS A 31 -14.74 6.00 -2.48
C LYS A 31 -14.01 6.27 -3.80
N LEU A 32 -13.06 5.41 -4.18
CA LEU A 32 -12.25 5.56 -5.39
C LEU A 32 -12.99 5.04 -6.63
N CYS A 33 -13.96 5.83 -7.07
CA CYS A 33 -14.70 5.65 -8.32
C CYS A 33 -13.89 6.15 -9.53
N SER A 34 -14.49 6.15 -10.73
CA SER A 34 -13.85 6.56 -11.99
C SER A 34 -13.43 8.03 -12.07
N SER A 35 -13.96 8.90 -11.21
CA SER A 35 -13.48 10.28 -11.01
C SER A 35 -13.36 10.54 -9.51
N PRO A 36 -12.28 10.05 -8.88
CA PRO A 36 -12.12 10.12 -7.43
C PRO A 36 -11.77 11.54 -7.01
N ASN A 37 -12.27 11.97 -5.84
CA ASN A 37 -11.83 13.21 -5.24
C ASN A 37 -10.33 13.09 -4.85
N PRO A 38 -9.49 14.10 -5.13
CA PRO A 38 -8.07 14.08 -4.76
C PRO A 38 -7.82 13.79 -3.26
N TYR A 39 -8.72 14.24 -2.37
CA TYR A 39 -8.64 13.95 -0.94
C TYR A 39 -8.89 12.47 -0.63
N ASP A 40 -9.78 11.80 -1.36
CA ASP A 40 -10.02 10.37 -1.18
C ASP A 40 -8.82 9.55 -1.66
N VAL A 41 -8.21 9.93 -2.79
CA VAL A 41 -6.96 9.33 -3.27
C VAL A 41 -5.86 9.48 -2.22
N PHE A 42 -5.68 10.71 -1.72
CA PHE A 42 -4.67 11.00 -0.69
C PHE A 42 -4.89 10.17 0.58
N ASN A 43 -6.14 10.12 1.06
CA ASN A 43 -6.50 9.34 2.25
C ASN A 43 -6.22 7.85 2.06
N PHE A 44 -6.57 7.28 0.90
CA PHE A 44 -6.28 5.88 0.57
C PHE A 44 -4.77 5.61 0.58
N ILE A 45 -3.99 6.43 -0.13
CA ILE A 45 -2.52 6.28 -0.23
C ILE A 45 -1.84 6.38 1.14
N VAL A 46 -2.20 7.38 1.95
CA VAL A 46 -1.65 7.55 3.30
C VAL A 46 -2.05 6.39 4.20
N THR A 47 -3.31 5.95 4.13
CA THR A 47 -3.79 4.81 4.92
C THR A 47 -3.03 3.53 4.57
N ALA A 48 -2.80 3.26 3.28
CA ALA A 48 -1.98 2.12 2.85
C ALA A 48 -0.54 2.22 3.37
N ALA A 49 0.11 3.38 3.23
CA ALA A 49 1.47 3.58 3.71
C ALA A 49 1.59 3.36 5.24
N VAL A 50 0.65 3.92 6.02
CA VAL A 50 0.60 3.74 7.47
C VAL A 50 0.30 2.27 7.83
N LEU A 51 -0.55 1.58 7.08
CA LEU A 51 -0.86 0.17 7.32
C LEU A 51 0.37 -0.71 7.13
N ALA A 52 1.19 -0.43 6.12
CA ALA A 52 2.48 -1.10 5.93
C ALA A 52 3.39 -0.93 7.15
N GLU A 53 3.59 0.32 7.60
CA GLU A 53 4.44 0.63 8.74
C GLU A 53 3.93 0.00 10.04
N TRP A 54 2.62 0.10 10.28
CA TRP A 54 2.01 -0.40 11.51
C TRP A 54 1.98 -1.93 11.55
N THR A 55 1.62 -2.60 10.45
CA THR A 55 1.63 -4.06 10.36
C THR A 55 3.01 -4.61 10.70
N LYS A 56 4.06 -4.03 10.12
CA LYS A 56 5.44 -4.38 10.46
C LYS A 56 5.68 -4.25 11.96
N ASN A 57 5.34 -3.11 12.56
CA ASN A 57 5.64 -2.81 13.96
C ASN A 57 4.80 -3.64 14.95
N TYR A 58 3.53 -3.89 14.65
CA TYR A 58 2.59 -4.59 15.51
C TYR A 58 2.92 -6.08 15.60
N TYR A 59 3.22 -6.72 14.47
CA TYR A 59 3.55 -8.15 14.41
C TYR A 59 5.06 -8.43 14.51
N LYS A 60 5.87 -7.47 15.01
CA LYS A 60 7.29 -7.72 15.30
C LYS A 60 7.40 -8.90 16.26
N THR A 61 8.07 -9.96 15.83
CA THR A 61 8.48 -11.06 16.72
C THR A 61 9.97 -11.33 16.53
N ASP A 62 10.68 -11.49 17.64
CA ASP A 62 12.14 -11.71 17.63
C ASP A 62 12.55 -13.05 16.97
N ASP A 63 11.65 -14.05 16.89
CA ASP A 63 11.96 -15.42 16.42
C ASP A 63 11.07 -15.96 15.26
N GLY A 64 10.67 -15.10 14.29
CA GLY A 64 10.17 -15.50 12.95
C GLY A 64 8.64 -15.70 12.78
N PRO A 65 8.12 -16.12 11.59
CA PRO A 65 8.58 -15.93 10.22
C PRO A 65 7.49 -15.24 9.38
N THR A 66 7.61 -13.95 9.13
CA THR A 66 7.15 -13.37 7.86
C THR A 66 7.94 -12.11 7.65
N PRO A 67 8.90 -12.10 6.71
CA PRO A 67 9.75 -10.95 6.54
C PRO A 67 8.98 -9.90 5.74
N PHE A 68 7.88 -9.37 6.29
CA PHE A 68 7.28 -8.17 5.76
C PHE A 68 8.04 -6.98 6.33
N GLY A 69 8.74 -6.26 5.46
CA GLY A 69 9.57 -5.15 5.88
C GLY A 69 9.73 -4.10 4.79
N PRO A 70 9.80 -2.81 5.16
CA PRO A 70 10.10 -1.75 4.23
C PRO A 70 11.53 -1.89 3.69
N PRO A 71 11.84 -1.26 2.55
CA PRO A 71 13.19 -1.13 2.04
C PRO A 71 14.15 -0.58 3.10
N THR A 72 15.41 -0.99 3.03
CA THR A 72 16.51 -0.52 3.88
C THR A 72 17.60 0.09 3.00
N LYS A 73 18.59 0.77 3.61
CA LYS A 73 19.76 1.27 2.86
C LYS A 73 20.52 0.18 2.10
N VAL A 74 20.42 -1.08 2.55
CA VAL A 74 21.12 -2.24 1.97
C VAL A 74 20.26 -2.98 0.95
N LYS A 75 18.93 -2.96 1.12
CA LYS A 75 17.94 -3.59 0.23
C LYS A 75 16.93 -2.55 -0.21
N ASP A 76 16.98 -2.13 -1.46
CA ASP A 76 16.09 -1.09 -2.05
C ASP A 76 14.66 -1.59 -2.33
N GLU A 77 14.30 -2.76 -1.79
CA GLU A 77 13.03 -3.43 -2.06
C GLU A 77 12.34 -3.85 -0.77
N TRP A 78 11.00 -3.88 -0.83
CA TRP A 78 10.19 -4.44 0.24
C TRP A 78 10.52 -5.92 0.38
N THR A 79 10.72 -6.33 1.63
CA THR A 79 10.74 -7.76 1.93
C THR A 79 9.29 -8.20 2.04
N LEU A 80 8.94 -9.26 1.30
CA LEU A 80 7.57 -9.77 1.22
C LEU A 80 7.51 -11.25 1.64
N PRO A 81 6.37 -11.72 2.18
CA PRO A 81 6.13 -13.14 2.41
C PRO A 81 6.21 -13.94 1.10
N GLY A 82 6.84 -15.12 1.12
CA GLY A 82 6.95 -15.99 -0.06
C GLY A 82 5.60 -16.49 -0.60
N THR A 83 4.53 -16.36 0.17
CA THR A 83 3.15 -16.71 -0.21
C THR A 83 2.36 -15.55 -0.81
N CYS A 84 2.92 -14.34 -0.87
CA CYS A 84 2.15 -13.14 -1.17
C CYS A 84 1.52 -13.14 -2.57
N GLU A 85 2.15 -13.80 -3.54
CA GLU A 85 1.60 -13.92 -4.90
C GLU A 85 0.27 -14.65 -4.93
N LYS A 86 0.08 -15.64 -4.03
CA LYS A 86 -1.16 -16.43 -3.95
C LYS A 86 -2.34 -15.63 -3.42
N TRP A 87 -2.10 -14.44 -2.86
CA TRP A 87 -3.16 -13.57 -2.35
C TRP A 87 -3.78 -12.70 -3.45
N ILE A 88 -3.09 -12.54 -4.57
CA ILE A 88 -3.61 -11.83 -5.74
C ILE A 88 -4.39 -12.82 -6.59
N THR A 89 -5.69 -12.95 -6.30
CA THR A 89 -6.60 -13.85 -7.01
C THR A 89 -7.19 -13.21 -8.26
N ASP A 90 -7.40 -11.89 -8.25
CA ASP A 90 -7.74 -11.10 -9.42
C ASP A 90 -6.47 -10.47 -10.01
N THR A 91 -5.96 -11.07 -11.07
CA THR A 91 -4.75 -10.63 -11.78
C THR A 91 -5.01 -9.52 -12.79
N THR A 92 -6.27 -9.15 -13.05
CA THR A 92 -6.60 -8.05 -13.99
C THR A 92 -6.14 -6.69 -13.47
N CYS A 93 -5.90 -6.57 -12.15
CA CYS A 93 -5.34 -5.39 -11.53
C CYS A 93 -3.82 -5.21 -11.75
N LEU A 94 -3.14 -6.13 -12.45
CA LEU A 94 -1.71 -6.06 -12.73
C LEU A 94 -1.47 -5.49 -14.15
N PRO A 95 -0.66 -4.42 -14.33
CA PRO A 95 -0.45 -3.82 -15.64
C PRO A 95 0.31 -4.73 -16.61
N ASN A 96 1.19 -5.59 -16.11
CA ASN A 96 1.86 -6.63 -16.88
C ASN A 96 1.83 -7.95 -16.12
N PRO A 97 0.93 -8.89 -16.46
CA PRO A 97 0.83 -10.19 -15.79
C PRO A 97 2.12 -11.02 -15.85
N ALA A 98 2.95 -10.83 -16.88
CA ALA A 98 4.23 -11.51 -17.02
C ALA A 98 5.35 -10.89 -16.16
N GLY A 99 5.15 -9.68 -15.62
CA GLY A 99 6.11 -8.94 -14.80
C GLY A 99 6.35 -9.49 -13.39
N GLY A 100 5.61 -10.54 -13.00
CA GLY A 100 5.67 -11.12 -11.66
C GLY A 100 4.83 -10.35 -10.64
N VAL A 101 4.04 -11.09 -9.86
CA VAL A 101 3.09 -10.51 -8.89
C VAL A 101 3.85 -9.82 -7.75
N THR A 102 4.90 -10.45 -7.24
CA THR A 102 5.74 -9.88 -6.17
C THR A 102 6.26 -8.49 -6.53
N ARG A 103 6.77 -8.32 -7.76
CA ARG A 103 7.30 -7.04 -8.25
C ARG A 103 6.25 -5.94 -8.21
N HIS A 104 5.05 -6.22 -8.70
CA HIS A 104 3.96 -5.24 -8.70
C HIS A 104 3.51 -4.88 -7.29
N ILE A 105 3.43 -5.85 -6.37
CA ILE A 105 3.17 -5.57 -4.95
C ILE A 105 4.22 -4.60 -4.38
N GLN A 106 5.51 -4.87 -4.62
CA GLN A 106 6.59 -3.98 -4.17
C GLN A 106 6.45 -2.57 -4.74
N HIS A 107 6.13 -2.44 -6.03
CA HIS A 107 5.93 -1.15 -6.67
C HIS A 107 4.74 -0.39 -6.05
N MET A 108 3.59 -1.03 -5.81
CA MET A 108 2.43 -0.34 -5.20
C MET A 108 2.72 0.13 -3.77
N LEU A 109 3.41 -0.70 -2.98
CA LEU A 109 3.82 -0.35 -1.62
C LEU A 109 4.79 0.85 -1.64
N SER A 110 5.75 0.84 -2.57
CA SER A 110 6.68 1.95 -2.76
C SER A 110 5.99 3.22 -3.25
N ILE A 111 5.06 3.15 -4.21
CA ILE A 111 4.27 4.30 -4.65
C ILE A 111 3.57 4.94 -3.44
N CYS A 112 2.94 4.14 -2.58
CA CYS A 112 2.27 4.66 -1.39
C CYS A 112 3.25 5.31 -0.41
N ALA A 113 4.36 4.63 -0.12
CA ALA A 113 5.38 5.13 0.81
C ALA A 113 6.05 6.41 0.32
N HIS A 114 6.44 6.47 -0.97
CA HIS A 114 7.04 7.67 -1.56
C HIS A 114 6.05 8.83 -1.61
N THR A 115 4.80 8.59 -1.99
CA THR A 115 3.77 9.64 -2.01
C THR A 115 3.49 10.18 -0.61
N ALA A 116 3.31 9.30 0.38
CA ALA A 116 3.08 9.68 1.76
C ALA A 116 4.30 10.38 2.40
N ASN A 117 5.52 10.04 1.97
CA ASN A 117 6.72 10.73 2.43
C ASN A 117 6.89 12.10 1.77
N ALA A 118 6.62 12.19 0.45
CA ALA A 118 6.64 13.46 -0.28
C ALA A 118 5.64 14.46 0.29
N SER A 119 4.45 14.01 0.72
CA SER A 119 3.46 14.88 1.35
C SER A 119 3.88 15.40 2.72
N LYS A 120 4.64 14.62 3.50
CA LYS A 120 5.21 15.08 4.79
C LYS A 120 6.27 16.17 4.60
N HIS A 121 7.07 16.05 3.54
CA HIS A 121 8.19 16.95 3.32
C HIS A 121 7.87 18.09 2.36
N PHE A 122 6.79 18.04 1.58
CA PHE A 122 6.48 18.96 0.47
C PHE A 122 7.55 18.99 -0.63
N HIS A 123 8.42 17.98 -0.70
CA HIS A 123 9.46 17.83 -1.73
C HIS A 123 9.17 16.58 -2.57
N TRP A 124 8.50 16.75 -3.70
CA TRP A 124 8.14 15.64 -4.59
C TRP A 124 9.36 15.09 -5.37
N GLY A 125 10.34 15.94 -5.70
CA GLY A 125 11.49 15.58 -6.53
C GLY A 125 12.74 15.13 -5.78
N ASP A 126 12.83 15.34 -4.47
CA ASP A 126 14.12 15.21 -3.77
C ASP A 126 14.47 13.76 -3.39
N ARG A 127 13.47 12.87 -3.29
CA ARG A 127 13.64 11.47 -2.82
C ARG A 127 12.64 10.45 -3.39
N GLY A 128 11.72 10.88 -4.26
CA GLY A 128 10.66 10.02 -4.77
C GLY A 128 11.06 9.37 -6.09
N GLN A 129 10.98 8.04 -6.19
CA GLN A 129 11.05 7.31 -7.47
C GLN A 129 9.75 7.46 -8.30
N ILE A 130 8.85 8.37 -7.90
CA ILE A 130 7.64 8.71 -8.66
C ILE A 130 8.02 9.75 -9.71
N GLU A 131 7.89 9.37 -10.97
CA GLU A 131 8.33 10.18 -12.11
C GLU A 131 7.23 11.15 -12.58
N ALA A 132 5.97 10.76 -12.48
CA ALA A 132 4.82 11.56 -12.89
C ALA A 132 3.53 11.09 -12.20
N ILE A 133 2.58 12.02 -12.04
CA ILE A 133 1.20 11.76 -11.63
C ILE A 133 0.28 12.57 -12.55
N GLY A 134 -0.79 11.96 -13.07
CA GLY A 134 -1.79 12.69 -13.86
C GLY A 134 -2.90 11.83 -14.43
N ASP A 135 -3.88 12.49 -15.05
CA ASP A 135 -5.10 11.86 -15.57
C ASP A 135 -4.90 11.12 -16.91
N LYS A 136 -3.67 11.19 -17.45
CA LYS A 136 -3.26 10.50 -18.67
C LYS A 136 -1.93 9.81 -18.43
N PRO A 137 -1.79 8.53 -18.81
CA PRO A 137 -0.52 7.86 -18.70
C PRO A 137 0.46 8.43 -19.73
N PRO A 138 1.68 8.81 -19.35
CA PRO A 138 2.71 9.10 -20.33
C PRO A 138 3.15 7.79 -20.99
N ILE A 139 2.85 7.61 -22.28
CA ILE A 139 3.32 6.47 -23.08
C ILE A 139 4.55 6.91 -23.88
N LYS A 140 5.71 6.37 -23.52
CA LYS A 140 7.02 6.73 -24.08
C LYS A 140 7.65 5.62 -24.91
N ASP A 141 7.21 4.37 -24.73
CA ASP A 141 7.76 3.20 -25.42
C ASP A 141 6.69 2.12 -25.69
N TRP A 142 7.11 1.06 -26.39
CA TRP A 142 6.26 -0.08 -26.73
C TRP A 142 5.78 -0.87 -25.52
N TYR A 143 6.59 -0.97 -24.45
CA TYR A 143 6.19 -1.68 -23.23
C TYR A 143 5.01 -0.95 -22.59
N GLN A 144 5.13 0.35 -22.38
CA GLN A 144 4.08 1.19 -21.82
C GLN A 144 2.85 1.19 -22.72
N TYR A 145 3.01 1.15 -24.04
CA TYR A 145 1.88 1.09 -24.97
C TYR A 145 0.99 -0.16 -24.75
N PHE A 146 1.59 -1.33 -24.54
CA PHE A 146 0.83 -2.58 -24.38
C PHE A 146 0.31 -2.82 -22.96
N PHE A 147 1.04 -2.36 -21.95
CA PHE A 147 0.76 -2.71 -20.55
C PHE A 147 0.13 -1.58 -19.72
N THR A 148 -0.01 -0.39 -20.29
CA THR A 148 -0.73 0.70 -19.62
C THR A 148 -2.20 0.69 -20.03
N SER A 149 -3.10 0.60 -19.05
CA SER A 149 -4.53 0.85 -19.28
C SER A 149 -4.73 2.23 -19.88
N THR A 150 -5.68 2.41 -20.80
CA THR A 150 -6.08 3.72 -21.35
C THR A 150 -7.43 4.21 -20.80
N ALA A 151 -8.04 3.46 -19.88
CA ALA A 151 -9.30 3.85 -19.26
C ALA A 151 -9.13 5.13 -18.41
N PRO A 152 -10.16 5.99 -18.27
CA PRO A 152 -10.07 7.14 -17.38
C PRO A 152 -9.71 6.71 -15.95
N ASP A 153 -8.55 7.16 -15.47
CA ASP A 153 -8.02 6.84 -14.15
C ASP A 153 -6.97 7.90 -13.75
N LEU A 154 -6.56 7.89 -12.48
CA LEU A 154 -5.35 8.58 -12.06
C LEU A 154 -4.15 7.66 -12.29
N TYR A 155 -3.14 8.13 -13.00
CA TYR A 155 -1.93 7.38 -13.30
C TYR A 155 -0.74 7.87 -12.49
N VAL A 156 0.08 6.92 -12.07
CA VAL A 156 1.37 7.16 -11.42
C VAL A 156 2.45 6.43 -12.21
N THR A 157 3.48 7.16 -12.63
CA THR A 157 4.66 6.56 -13.26
C THR A 157 5.70 6.24 -12.19
N TYR A 158 6.13 4.98 -12.14
CA TYR A 158 7.11 4.49 -11.18
C TYR A 158 8.03 3.47 -11.85
N ARG A 159 9.36 3.70 -11.79
CA ARG A 159 10.39 2.86 -12.44
C ARG A 159 10.08 2.56 -13.92
N GLY A 160 9.68 3.59 -14.66
CA GLY A 160 9.33 3.45 -16.08
C GLY A 160 8.05 2.67 -16.39
N GLU A 161 7.25 2.29 -15.39
CA GLU A 161 5.93 1.66 -15.58
C GLU A 161 4.81 2.61 -15.17
N ASN A 162 3.65 2.51 -15.81
CA ASN A 162 2.47 3.31 -15.47
C ASN A 162 1.46 2.45 -14.71
N TYR A 163 1.04 2.96 -13.57
CA TYR A 163 0.08 2.32 -12.68
C TYR A 163 -1.18 3.17 -12.57
N GLY A 164 -2.34 2.61 -12.94
CA GLY A 164 -3.63 3.22 -12.66
C GLY A 164 -4.02 3.08 -11.20
N LEU A 165 -4.74 4.05 -10.64
CA LEU A 165 -5.24 3.99 -9.27
C LEU A 165 -6.12 2.76 -9.02
N GLN A 166 -6.89 2.30 -10.01
CA GLN A 166 -7.67 1.07 -9.86
C GLN A 166 -6.78 -0.17 -9.70
N GLN A 167 -5.65 -0.21 -10.41
CA GLN A 167 -4.65 -1.28 -10.31
C GLN A 167 -3.94 -1.26 -8.95
N ILE A 168 -3.51 -0.07 -8.51
CA ILE A 168 -2.92 0.16 -7.19
C ILE A 168 -3.90 -0.30 -6.10
N LYS A 169 -5.15 0.16 -6.18
CA LYS A 169 -6.23 -0.19 -5.25
C LYS A 169 -6.46 -1.70 -5.19
N GLY A 170 -6.71 -2.33 -6.34
CA GLY A 170 -7.02 -3.75 -6.42
C GLY A 170 -5.90 -4.64 -5.88
N THR A 171 -4.65 -4.29 -6.19
CA THR A 171 -3.47 -5.05 -5.73
C THR A 171 -3.29 -4.92 -4.22
N LEU A 172 -3.34 -3.68 -3.69
CA LEU A 172 -3.09 -3.44 -2.27
C LEU A 172 -4.16 -4.06 -1.36
N LEU A 173 -5.44 -3.99 -1.73
CA LEU A 173 -6.49 -4.61 -0.93
C LEU A 173 -6.32 -6.13 -0.83
N GLN A 174 -6.04 -6.80 -1.95
CA GLN A 174 -5.80 -8.24 -1.98
C GLN A 174 -4.56 -8.61 -1.15
N PHE A 175 -3.47 -7.86 -1.34
CA PHE A 175 -2.24 -8.07 -0.59
C PHE A 175 -2.43 -7.90 0.93
N TYR A 176 -3.01 -6.80 1.39
CA TYR A 176 -3.15 -6.54 2.83
C TYR A 176 -4.11 -7.51 3.51
N ARG A 177 -5.19 -7.93 2.84
CA ARG A 177 -6.08 -8.99 3.35
C ARG A 177 -5.32 -10.29 3.60
N GLY A 178 -4.55 -10.73 2.60
CA GLY A 178 -3.74 -11.94 2.71
C GLY A 178 -2.65 -11.85 3.78
N LEU A 179 -1.95 -10.71 3.82
CA LEU A 179 -0.89 -10.45 4.79
C LEU A 179 -1.43 -10.50 6.23
N ILE A 180 -2.49 -9.74 6.52
CA ILE A 180 -3.03 -9.64 7.87
C ILE A 180 -3.66 -10.98 8.30
N SER A 181 -4.39 -11.66 7.42
CA SER A 181 -4.94 -13.00 7.70
C SER A 181 -3.83 -13.99 8.06
N GLN A 182 -2.73 -14.03 7.30
CA GLN A 182 -1.59 -14.90 7.62
C GLN A 182 -0.96 -14.55 8.98
N LEU A 183 -0.76 -13.27 9.25
CA LEU A 183 -0.14 -12.80 10.50
C LEU A 183 -1.02 -13.11 11.71
N GLU A 184 -2.34 -12.93 11.62
CA GLU A 184 -3.27 -13.27 12.69
C GLU A 184 -3.33 -14.78 12.95
N HIS A 185 -3.33 -15.62 11.90
CA HIS A 185 -3.23 -17.07 12.06
C HIS A 185 -1.93 -17.49 12.75
N THR A 186 -0.81 -16.86 12.38
CA THR A 186 0.51 -17.14 12.99
C THR A 186 0.54 -16.68 14.45
N GLU A 187 -0.08 -15.54 14.77
CA GLU A 187 -0.17 -15.02 16.14
C GLU A 187 -1.04 -15.93 17.04
N GLN A 188 -2.13 -16.48 16.51
CA GLN A 188 -3.01 -17.42 17.23
C GLN A 188 -2.29 -18.74 17.53
N GLN A 189 -1.59 -19.33 16.55
CA GLN A 189 -0.82 -20.56 16.75
C GLN A 189 0.31 -20.45 17.78
N LYS A 190 0.80 -19.23 18.07
CA LYS A 190 1.80 -18.99 19.11
C LYS A 190 1.21 -18.89 20.52
N LYS A 191 -0.11 -18.74 20.65
CA LYS A 191 -0.82 -18.61 21.94
C LYS A 191 -1.37 -19.94 22.44
N ASP A 192 -1.48 -20.93 21.56
CA ASP A 192 -1.87 -22.32 21.85
C ASP A 192 -0.65 -23.20 22.15
#